data_AF-A0A972EKC2-F1
#
_entry.id   AF-A0A972EKC2-F1
#
_cell.length_a   1.000
_cell.length_b   1.000
_cell.length_c   1.000
_cell.angle_alpha   90.00
_cell.angle_beta   90.00
_cell.angle_gamma   90.00
#
_symmetry.space_group_name_H-M   'P 1'
#
loop_
_entity.id
_entity.type
_entity.pdbx_description
1 polymer ?
#
loop_
_entity_poly.entity_id
_entity_poly.type
_entity_poly.pdbx_seq_one_letter_code
_entity_poly.pdbx_strand_id
1 'polypeptide(L)'
;MAISFLEQRTLLKTGDFRELVIQAILTAAIAIRNEPESTENHASRVALASAVIMNPASMEPKFSELLATQMTSMEPSDANISNAVSAVWDAIALTMYPAA
;
A
#
# COMPACT_ATOMS: atom_id res chain seq x y z
N MET A 1 8.51 13.31 11.16
CA MET A 1 9.30 13.74 9.99
C MET A 1 9.60 12.48 9.19
N ALA A 2 9.34 12.47 7.87
CA ALA A 2 9.70 11.32 7.05
C ALA A 2 11.23 11.15 6.98
N ILE A 3 11.70 9.93 6.76
CA ILE A 3 13.12 9.68 6.48
C ILE A 3 13.53 10.36 5.16
N SER A 4 14.80 10.68 5.01
CA SER A 4 15.34 11.34 3.81
C SER A 4 15.14 10.51 2.55
N PHE A 5 15.16 11.12 1.36
CA PHE A 5 15.03 10.37 0.10
C PHE A 5 16.09 9.28 -0.09
N LEU A 6 17.30 9.47 0.44
CA LEU A 6 18.34 8.44 0.42
C LEU A 6 17.97 7.25 1.30
N GLU A 7 17.44 7.52 2.49
CA GLU A 7 16.93 6.50 3.41
C GLU A 7 15.73 5.77 2.83
N GLN A 8 14.76 6.48 2.23
CA GLN A 8 13.62 5.87 1.52
C GLN A 8 14.10 4.89 0.44
N ARG A 9 15.06 5.31 -0.42
CA ARG A 9 15.63 4.42 -1.44
C ARG A 9 16.44 3.27 -0.87
N THR A 10 17.02 3.43 0.32
CA THR A 10 17.77 2.38 1.01
C THR A 10 16.82 1.34 1.60
N LEU A 11 15.72 1.79 2.21
CA LEU A 11 14.66 0.94 2.74
C LEU A 11 14.07 0.03 1.65
N LEU A 12 13.84 0.56 0.44
CA LEU A 12 13.38 -0.23 -0.71
C LEU A 12 14.32 -1.35 -1.16
N LYS A 13 15.58 -1.35 -0.72
CA LYS A 13 16.55 -2.43 -1.01
C LYS A 13 16.62 -3.48 0.10
N THR A 14 15.98 -3.23 1.24
CA THR A 14 15.88 -4.22 2.31
C THR A 14 14.77 -5.21 1.96
N GLY A 15 15.10 -6.51 1.94
CA GLY A 15 14.14 -7.56 1.60
C GLY A 15 12.98 -7.59 2.59
N ASP A 16 13.28 -7.45 3.88
CA ASP A 16 12.29 -7.52 4.95
C ASP A 16 11.18 -6.46 4.80
N PHE A 17 11.51 -5.23 4.40
CA PHE A 17 10.50 -4.20 4.17
C PHE A 17 9.50 -4.59 3.08
N ARG A 18 9.96 -5.12 1.95
CA ARG A 18 9.09 -5.50 0.83
C ARG A 18 8.16 -6.65 1.18
N GLU A 19 8.66 -7.64 1.93
CA GLU A 19 7.85 -8.76 2.40
C GLU A 19 6.78 -8.28 3.40
N LEU A 20 7.12 -7.36 4.30
CA LEU A 20 6.15 -6.72 5.19
C LEU A 20 5.10 -5.90 4.42
N VAL A 21 5.51 -5.19 3.36
CA VAL A 21 4.57 -4.50 2.47
C VAL A 21 3.60 -5.49 1.82
N ILE A 22 4.06 -6.63 1.31
CA ILE A 22 3.19 -7.67 0.73
C ILE A 22 2.10 -8.08 1.74
N GLN A 23 2.49 -8.38 2.98
CA GLN A 23 1.53 -8.78 4.01
C GLN A 23 0.55 -7.65 4.36
N ALA A 24 1.03 -6.40 4.46
CA ALA A 24 0.20 -5.25 4.75
C ALA A 24 -0.83 -4.97 3.63
N ILE A 25 -0.43 -5.05 2.36
CA ILE A 25 -1.35 -4.79 1.23
C ILE A 25 -2.38 -5.92 1.07
N LEU A 26 -2.02 -7.18 1.34
CA LEU A 26 -2.96 -8.30 1.34
C LEU A 26 -3.98 -8.16 2.47
N THR A 27 -3.52 -7.76 3.66
CA THR A 27 -4.39 -7.50 4.81
C THR A 27 -5.39 -6.39 4.51
N ALA A 28 -4.91 -5.27 3.94
CA ALA A 28 -5.76 -4.17 3.52
C ALA A 28 -6.74 -4.57 2.41
N ALA A 29 -6.29 -5.34 1.41
CA ALA A 29 -7.14 -5.80 0.34
C ALA A 29 -8.33 -6.64 0.85
N ILE A 30 -8.08 -7.56 1.79
CA ILE A 30 -9.15 -8.36 2.41
C ILE A 30 -10.13 -7.47 3.16
N ALA A 31 -9.65 -6.50 3.93
CA ALA A 31 -10.53 -5.57 4.66
C ALA A 31 -11.41 -4.76 3.70
N ILE A 32 -10.82 -4.22 2.62
CA ILE A 32 -11.50 -3.40 1.63
C ILE A 32 -12.52 -4.20 0.82
N ARG A 33 -12.26 -5.47 0.52
CA ARG A 33 -13.24 -6.36 -0.12
C ARG A 33 -14.51 -6.57 0.70
N ASN A 34 -14.47 -6.29 2.01
CA ASN A 34 -15.59 -6.44 2.93
C ASN A 34 -16.17 -5.08 3.39
N GLU A 35 -15.71 -3.95 2.82
CA GLU A 35 -16.24 -2.64 3.18
C GLU A 35 -17.62 -2.37 2.53
N PRO A 36 -18.49 -1.54 3.13
CA PRO A 36 -19.80 -1.23 2.57
C PRO A 36 -19.71 -0.53 1.20
N GLU A 37 -20.64 -0.81 0.29
CA GLU A 37 -20.68 -0.18 -1.04
C GLU A 37 -20.82 1.35 -1.00
N SER A 38 -21.38 1.89 0.09
CA SER A 38 -21.48 3.32 0.37
C SER A 38 -20.15 4.00 0.68
N THR A 39 -19.06 3.25 0.79
CA THR A 39 -17.72 3.80 1.05
C THR A 39 -17.30 4.65 -0.14
N GLU A 40 -16.66 5.79 0.14
CA GLU A 40 -16.15 6.65 -0.92
C GLU A 40 -15.16 5.88 -1.81
N ASN A 41 -15.24 6.08 -3.14
CA ASN A 41 -14.38 5.42 -4.12
C ASN A 41 -14.43 3.88 -4.09
N HIS A 42 -15.48 3.29 -3.52
CA HIS A 42 -15.58 1.84 -3.28
C HIS A 42 -15.22 0.99 -4.50
N ALA A 43 -15.80 1.29 -5.68
CA ALA A 43 -15.54 0.53 -6.90
C ALA A 43 -14.05 0.50 -7.27
N SER A 44 -13.37 1.65 -7.22
CA SER A 44 -11.93 1.77 -7.46
C SER A 44 -11.10 1.04 -6.40
N ARG A 45 -11.48 1.18 -5.13
CA ARG A 45 -10.80 0.54 -3.98
C ARG A 45 -10.89 -0.99 -4.07
N VAL A 46 -12.06 -1.53 -4.39
CA VAL A 46 -12.31 -2.97 -4.58
C VAL A 46 -11.59 -3.51 -5.82
N ALA A 47 -11.51 -2.74 -6.91
CA ALA A 47 -10.76 -3.12 -8.10
C ALA A 47 -9.26 -3.28 -7.77
N LEU A 48 -8.68 -2.31 -7.06
CA LEU A 48 -7.30 -2.41 -6.57
C LEU A 48 -7.11 -3.59 -5.62
N ALA A 49 -8.04 -3.81 -4.68
CA ALA A 49 -7.97 -4.93 -3.75
C ALA A 49 -7.95 -6.29 -4.49
N SER A 50 -8.77 -6.40 -5.54
CA SER A 50 -8.82 -7.60 -6.38
C SER A 50 -7.49 -7.85 -7.11
N ALA A 51 -6.87 -6.79 -7.63
CA ALA A 51 -5.55 -6.89 -8.27
C ALA A 51 -4.45 -7.31 -7.29
N VAL A 52 -4.45 -6.74 -6.07
CA VAL A 52 -3.52 -7.12 -5.00
C VAL A 52 -3.67 -8.60 -4.61
N ILE A 53 -4.91 -9.08 -4.46
CA ILE A 53 -5.17 -10.50 -4.13
C ILE A 53 -4.74 -11.43 -5.27
N MET A 54 -4.99 -11.05 -6.53
CA MET A 54 -4.65 -11.88 -7.68
C MET A 54 -3.15 -12.02 -7.92
N ASN A 55 -2.38 -10.94 -7.74
CA ASN A 55 -0.94 -10.94 -7.99
C ASN A 55 -0.22 -9.93 -7.09
N PRO A 56 -0.01 -10.26 -5.80
CA PRO A 56 0.60 -9.34 -4.85
C PRO A 56 2.04 -8.96 -5.24
N ALA A 57 2.80 -9.90 -5.82
CA ALA A 57 4.17 -9.67 -6.25
C ALA A 57 4.27 -8.59 -7.35
N SER A 58 3.28 -8.51 -8.25
CA SER A 58 3.24 -7.45 -9.27
C SER A 58 2.83 -6.08 -8.71
N MET A 59 2.14 -6.06 -7.58
CA MET A 59 1.66 -4.83 -6.94
C MET A 59 2.65 -4.28 -5.92
N GLU A 60 3.46 -5.15 -5.30
CA GLU A 60 4.48 -4.79 -4.29
C GLU A 60 5.34 -3.59 -4.70
N PRO A 61 5.96 -3.52 -5.90
CA PRO A 61 6.85 -2.41 -6.22
C PRO A 61 6.15 -1.05 -6.21
N LYS A 62 4.88 -1.02 -6.65
CA LYS A 62 4.06 0.21 -6.68
C LYS A 62 3.73 0.68 -5.27
N PHE A 63 3.38 -0.25 -4.39
CA PHE A 63 3.10 0.07 -2.99
C PHE A 63 4.36 0.45 -2.24
N SER A 64 5.44 -0.34 -2.33
CA SER A 64 6.67 -0.10 -1.59
C SER A 64 7.26 1.28 -1.86
N GLU A 65 7.31 1.72 -3.12
CA GLU A 65 7.80 3.06 -3.47
C GLU A 65 6.98 4.17 -2.81
N LEU A 66 5.65 4.05 -2.82
CA LEU A 66 4.76 5.04 -2.23
C LEU A 66 4.78 4.99 -0.69
N LEU A 67 4.79 3.79 -0.10
CA LEU A 67 4.88 3.60 1.35
C LEU A 67 6.19 4.15 1.90
N ALA A 68 7.31 3.97 1.19
CA ALA A 68 8.60 4.52 1.61
C ALA A 68 8.54 6.05 1.81
N THR A 69 7.74 6.77 1.01
CA THR A 69 7.55 8.22 1.19
C THR A 69 6.85 8.60 2.50
N GLN A 70 6.14 7.66 3.11
CA GLN A 70 5.39 7.83 4.35
C GLN A 70 6.19 7.38 5.58
N MET A 71 7.34 6.72 5.40
CA MET A 71 8.11 6.14 6.50
C MET A 71 8.85 7.21 7.30
N THR A 72 8.81 7.08 8.62
CA THR A 72 9.52 7.96 9.56
C THR A 72 10.70 7.26 10.26
N SER A 73 10.96 6.00 9.91
CA SER A 73 12.04 5.17 10.45
C SER A 73 12.58 4.25 9.34
N MET A 74 13.87 3.90 9.43
CA MET A 74 14.50 2.84 8.63
C MET A 74 14.10 1.43 9.09
N GLU A 75 13.50 1.33 10.27
CA GLU A 75 12.91 0.11 10.83
C GLU A 75 11.45 0.42 11.15
N PRO A 76 10.57 0.48 10.13
CA PRO A 76 9.17 0.79 10.36
C PRO A 76 8.47 -0.37 11.06
N SER A 77 7.62 -0.05 12.03
CA SER A 77 6.74 -1.06 12.65
C SER A 77 5.61 -1.47 11.70
N ASP A 78 5.01 -2.64 11.92
CA ASP A 78 3.82 -3.09 11.19
C ASP A 78 2.70 -2.04 11.18
N ALA A 79 2.51 -1.35 12.31
CA ALA A 79 1.55 -0.26 12.43
C ALA A 79 1.91 0.93 11.52
N ASN A 80 3.20 1.26 11.37
CA ASN A 80 3.62 2.31 10.44
C ASN A 80 3.34 1.91 8.98
N ILE A 81 3.64 0.66 8.62
CA ILE A 81 3.40 0.13 7.27
C ILE A 81 1.89 0.11 6.98
N SER A 82 1.07 -0.42 7.88
CA SER A 82 -0.39 -0.47 7.73
C SER A 82 -1.00 0.92 7.58
N ASN A 83 -0.60 1.89 8.41
CA ASN A 83 -1.06 3.27 8.29
C ASN A 83 -0.66 3.89 6.94
N ALA A 84 0.55 3.60 6.46
CA ALA A 84 0.99 4.07 5.16
C ALA A 84 0.22 3.44 3.99
N VAL A 85 -0.13 2.15 4.07
CA VAL A 85 -1.04 1.50 3.11
C VAL A 85 -2.37 2.24 3.05
N SER A 86 -3.00 2.51 4.21
CA SER A 86 -4.26 3.25 4.26
C SER A 86 -4.13 4.66 3.67
N ALA A 87 -3.01 5.35 3.91
CA ALA A 87 -2.78 6.70 3.41
C ALA A 87 -2.63 6.79 1.88
N VAL A 88 -2.08 5.75 1.24
CA VAL A 88 -1.83 5.77 -0.22
C VAL A 88 -2.87 4.98 -1.03
N TRP A 89 -3.71 4.17 -0.39
CA TRP A 89 -4.60 3.25 -1.09
C TRP A 89 -5.49 3.96 -2.10
N ASP A 90 -6.18 5.02 -1.69
CA ASP A 90 -7.09 5.76 -2.57
C ASP A 90 -6.37 6.44 -3.73
N ALA A 91 -5.17 6.98 -3.48
CA ALA A 91 -4.37 7.58 -4.54
C ALA A 91 -4.01 6.54 -5.62
N ILE A 92 -3.61 5.33 -5.22
CA ILE A 92 -3.33 4.23 -6.15
C ILE A 92 -4.61 3.78 -6.85
N ALA A 93 -5.69 3.57 -6.09
CA ALA A 93 -6.96 3.06 -6.58
C ALA A 93 -7.55 3.97 -7.66
N LEU A 94 -7.60 5.27 -7.40
CA LEU A 94 -8.12 6.26 -8.33
C LEU A 94 -7.22 6.45 -9.56
N THR A 95 -5.91 6.27 -9.41
CA THR A 95 -4.96 6.37 -10.53
C THR A 95 -5.06 5.16 -11.46
N MET A 96 -5.19 3.96 -10.90
CA MET A 96 -5.16 2.70 -11.67
C MET A 96 -6.55 2.26 -12.15
N TYR A 97 -7.59 2.60 -11.38
CA TYR A 97 -8.97 2.19 -11.61
C TYR A 97 -9.90 3.41 -11.45
N PRO A 98 -9.75 4.46 -12.26
CA PRO A 98 -10.63 5.62 -12.19
C PRO A 98 -12.09 5.18 -12.41
N ALA A 99 -12.99 5.66 -11.56
CA ALA A 99 -14.42 5.47 -11.80
C ALA A 99 -14.80 6.16 -13.13
N ALA A 100 -15.58 5.47 -13.95
CA ALA A 100 -16.08 5.97 -15.24
C ALA A 100 -17.14 7.05 -15.06
#